data_AF-A0A534PVP5-F1
#
_entry.id   AF-A0A534PVP5-F1
#
_cell.length_a   1.000
_cell.length_b   1.000
_cell.length_c   1.000
_cell.angle_alpha   90.00
_cell.angle_beta   90.00
_cell.angle_gamma   90.00
#
_symmetry.space_group_name_H-M   'P 1'
#
loop_
_entity.id
_entity.type
_entity.pdbx_description
1 polymer ?
#
loop_
_entity_poly.entity_id
_entity_poly.type
_entity_poly.pdbx_seq_one_letter_code
_entity_poly.pdbx_strand_id
1 'polypeptide(L)'
;MRGPPRAKVIESAREVGSRVLRSRCSRALPWLVALVSLAAPAQAGELPREHACPELAAAAPSEGIVLTRADLLRLSALLPPEVWRHRDVFFHDGMRMVIGACHRRYPQPGAYQRATERFAGRARLDGDANLAGYTAGLPFPAQSIDLAASDAGARWAWNCELRHRGAGPGGRFRITDLPGGAGDAQTSQGSWFQVLTAYRADIVSDGDRPGAAGPAAWVAGGRFTEPADARGVAWQQTRALA
;
A
#
# COMPACT_ATOMS: atom_id res chain seq x y z
N MET A 1 34.15 -29.57 -23.29
CA MET A 1 33.39 -28.71 -22.34
C MET A 1 32.62 -27.68 -23.14
N ARG A 2 31.29 -27.85 -23.25
CA ARG A 2 30.41 -26.92 -23.97
C ARG A 2 29.99 -25.80 -23.01
N GLY A 3 30.29 -24.56 -23.36
CA GLY A 3 29.88 -23.38 -22.58
C GLY A 3 28.37 -23.15 -22.64
N PRO A 4 27.80 -22.42 -21.67
CA PRO A 4 26.36 -22.19 -21.59
C PRO A 4 25.87 -21.29 -22.73
N PRO A 5 24.62 -21.47 -23.21
CA PRO A 5 24.05 -20.64 -24.26
C PRO A 5 23.79 -19.23 -23.74
N ARG A 6 24.16 -18.24 -24.56
CA ARG A 6 23.89 -16.81 -24.32
C ARG A 6 22.38 -16.55 -24.36
N ALA A 7 21.86 -15.89 -23.32
CA ALA A 7 20.50 -15.40 -23.27
C ALA A 7 20.28 -14.36 -24.38
N LYS A 8 19.29 -14.59 -25.25
CA LYS A 8 18.82 -13.61 -26.22
C LYS A 8 18.00 -12.55 -25.48
N VAL A 9 18.40 -11.30 -25.70
CA VAL A 9 17.71 -10.09 -25.28
C VAL A 9 16.30 -10.08 -25.87
N ILE A 10 15.27 -10.02 -25.01
CA ILE A 10 13.89 -9.79 -25.42
C ILE A 10 13.69 -8.28 -25.48
N GLU A 11 13.87 -7.73 -26.67
CA GLU A 11 13.50 -6.37 -27.03
C GLU A 11 12.39 -6.51 -28.08
N SER A 12 11.14 -6.20 -27.73
CA SER A 12 10.02 -5.86 -28.63
C SER A 12 8.67 -6.23 -28.01
N ALA A 13 8.07 -5.29 -27.27
CA ALA A 13 6.64 -5.35 -26.94
C ALA A 13 6.04 -3.96 -26.58
N ARG A 14 6.50 -2.87 -27.21
CA ARG A 14 6.01 -1.51 -26.86
C ARG A 14 5.36 -0.70 -27.98
N GLU A 15 5.32 -1.18 -29.23
CA GLU A 15 4.90 -0.31 -30.36
C GLU A 15 3.67 -0.73 -31.18
N VAL A 16 3.05 -1.89 -30.94
CA VAL A 16 1.95 -2.36 -31.82
C VAL A 16 0.54 -2.02 -31.29
N GLY A 17 0.41 -1.51 -30.06
CA GLY A 17 -0.89 -1.34 -29.40
C GLY A 17 -1.71 -0.10 -29.77
N SER A 18 -1.16 0.91 -30.46
CA SER A 18 -1.80 2.24 -30.51
C SER A 18 -2.64 2.56 -31.76
N ARG A 19 -2.74 1.67 -32.75
CA ARG A 19 -3.36 2.02 -34.06
C ARG A 19 -4.69 1.38 -34.43
N VAL A 20 -5.29 0.51 -33.61
CA VAL A 20 -6.48 -0.27 -34.04
C VAL A 20 -7.82 0.24 -33.48
N LEU A 21 -7.87 1.16 -32.51
CA LEU A 21 -9.14 1.55 -31.85
C LEU A 21 -9.81 2.84 -32.38
N ARG A 22 -9.48 3.28 -33.60
CA ARG A 22 -10.19 4.41 -34.27
C ARG A 22 -10.96 3.94 -35.50
N SER A 23 -11.92 3.04 -35.34
CA SER A 23 -12.95 2.90 -36.37
C SER A 23 -14.17 2.16 -35.84
N ARG A 24 -15.32 2.83 -35.96
CA ARG A 24 -16.68 2.26 -35.88
C ARG A 24 -17.25 2.03 -34.48
N CYS A 25 -17.69 3.12 -33.85
CA CYS A 25 -18.89 3.09 -33.02
C CYS A 25 -19.65 4.43 -33.19
N SER A 26 -20.18 4.64 -34.39
CA SER A 26 -21.18 5.66 -34.65
C SER A 26 -22.50 4.94 -34.92
N ARG A 27 -23.50 5.29 -34.10
CA ARG A 27 -24.95 5.03 -34.20
C ARG A 27 -25.48 3.94 -33.27
N ALA A 28 -26.52 4.35 -32.54
CA ALA A 28 -27.41 3.62 -31.63
C ALA A 28 -26.92 3.43 -30.19
N LEU A 29 -27.24 4.41 -29.33
CA LEU A 29 -27.83 4.18 -28.00
C LEU A 29 -28.32 5.51 -27.38
N PRO A 30 -29.58 5.96 -27.62
CA PRO A 30 -30.29 6.67 -26.57
C PRO A 30 -30.76 5.61 -25.54
N TRP A 31 -31.06 5.96 -24.29
CA TRP A 31 -31.50 5.06 -23.20
C TRP A 31 -30.44 4.60 -22.17
N LEU A 32 -29.55 5.49 -21.74
CA LEU A 32 -28.83 5.34 -20.46
C LEU A 32 -28.84 6.68 -19.71
N VAL A 33 -30.05 7.12 -19.33
CA VAL A 33 -30.25 8.26 -18.43
C VAL A 33 -30.73 7.73 -17.09
N ALA A 34 -30.05 8.20 -16.04
CA ALA A 34 -30.47 8.23 -14.64
C ALA A 34 -30.46 6.91 -13.83
N LEU A 35 -29.25 6.42 -13.55
CA LEU A 35 -28.93 5.80 -12.25
C LEU A 35 -27.82 6.63 -11.57
N VAL A 36 -28.11 7.91 -11.36
CA VAL A 36 -27.34 8.75 -10.43
C VAL A 36 -27.73 8.26 -9.04
N SER A 37 -26.97 7.26 -8.57
CA SER A 37 -27.10 6.73 -7.22
C SER A 37 -26.90 7.89 -6.25
N LEU A 38 -27.86 8.07 -5.33
CA LEU A 38 -27.70 8.89 -4.14
C LEU A 38 -26.56 8.29 -3.29
N ALA A 39 -25.32 8.58 -3.63
CA ALA A 39 -24.24 8.57 -2.65
C ALA A 39 -24.51 9.79 -1.76
N ALA A 40 -25.29 9.58 -0.69
CA ALA A 40 -25.40 10.57 0.35
C ALA A 40 -23.97 10.97 0.74
N PRO A 41 -23.62 12.27 0.77
CA PRO A 41 -22.31 12.68 1.22
C PRO A 41 -22.12 12.08 2.61
N ALA A 42 -21.09 11.26 2.78
CA ALA A 42 -20.69 10.82 4.09
C ALA A 42 -20.47 12.11 4.90
N GLN A 43 -21.37 12.39 5.84
CA GLN A 43 -21.20 13.51 6.74
C GLN A 43 -19.85 13.31 7.38
N ALA A 44 -18.97 14.30 7.25
CA ALA A 44 -17.66 14.29 7.88
C ALA A 44 -17.88 14.34 9.39
N GLY A 45 -18.20 13.19 9.98
CA GLY A 45 -18.36 13.03 11.42
C GLY A 45 -17.04 13.41 12.09
N GLU A 46 -17.15 14.09 13.23
CA GLU A 46 -16.00 14.34 14.08
C GLU A 46 -15.31 12.99 14.36
N LEU A 47 -14.02 12.90 14.05
CA LEU A 47 -13.26 11.68 14.32
C LEU A 47 -13.33 11.42 15.83
N PRO A 48 -13.64 10.18 16.28
CA PRO A 48 -13.68 9.86 17.69
C PRO A 48 -12.34 10.23 18.36
N ARG A 49 -12.43 10.65 19.62
CA ARG A 49 -11.25 10.93 20.43
C ARG A 49 -10.43 9.65 20.60
N GLU A 50 -9.12 9.78 20.79
CA GLU A 50 -8.30 8.62 21.15
C GLU A 50 -8.85 7.98 22.42
N HIS A 51 -8.85 6.65 22.49
CA HIS A 51 -9.43 5.85 23.58
C HIS A 51 -10.96 5.95 23.73
N ALA A 52 -11.66 6.64 22.82
CA ALA A 52 -13.12 6.67 22.82
C ALA A 52 -13.67 5.37 22.24
N CYS A 53 -13.57 4.26 22.97
CA CYS A 53 -14.18 3.01 22.58
C CYS A 53 -15.69 3.21 22.41
N PRO A 54 -16.32 2.65 21.35
CA PRO A 54 -17.76 2.46 21.39
C PRO A 54 -18.09 1.61 22.63
N GLU A 55 -19.29 1.79 23.20
CA GLU A 55 -19.81 0.83 24.17
C GLU A 55 -19.94 -0.53 23.48
N LEU A 56 -18.88 -1.32 23.55
CA LEU A 56 -18.91 -2.71 23.17
C LEU A 56 -19.76 -3.44 24.20
N ALA A 57 -20.47 -4.48 23.77
CA ALA A 57 -21.23 -5.34 24.69
C ALA A 57 -20.36 -5.70 25.92
N ALA A 58 -20.99 -5.80 27.10
CA ALA A 58 -20.33 -5.94 28.40
C ALA A 58 -19.27 -7.08 28.52
N ALA A 59 -19.18 -7.96 27.52
CA ALA A 59 -18.19 -9.02 27.42
C ALA A 59 -16.88 -8.64 26.68
N ALA A 60 -16.77 -7.44 26.10
CA ALA A 60 -15.58 -7.06 25.35
C ALA A 60 -14.36 -6.84 26.27
N PRO A 61 -13.16 -7.31 25.87
CA PRO A 61 -11.96 -7.14 26.66
C PRO A 61 -11.50 -5.66 26.66
N SER A 62 -11.09 -5.19 27.84
CA SER A 62 -10.54 -3.84 28.01
C SER A 62 -9.16 -3.69 27.34
N GLU A 63 -8.81 -2.45 26.99
CA GLU A 63 -7.48 -2.09 26.50
C GLU A 63 -6.37 -2.60 27.45
N GLY A 64 -5.26 -3.07 26.88
CA GLY A 64 -4.09 -3.54 27.63
C GLY A 64 -4.19 -4.96 28.18
N ILE A 65 -5.37 -5.60 28.17
CA ILE A 65 -5.49 -7.00 28.56
C ILE A 65 -4.69 -7.89 27.60
N VAL A 66 -3.92 -8.82 28.19
CA VAL A 66 -3.23 -9.89 27.47
C VAL A 66 -4.14 -11.11 27.42
N LEU A 67 -4.61 -11.46 26.23
CA LEU A 67 -5.40 -12.66 25.99
C LEU A 67 -4.48 -13.81 25.59
N THR A 68 -4.71 -14.95 26.22
CA THR A 68 -4.03 -16.21 25.97
C THR A 68 -4.97 -17.21 25.30
N ARG A 69 -4.48 -18.41 24.97
CA ARG A 69 -5.35 -19.48 24.43
C ARG A 69 -6.51 -19.83 25.38
N ALA A 70 -6.28 -19.73 26.70
CA ALA A 70 -7.32 -20.00 27.70
C ALA A 70 -8.50 -19.02 27.60
N ASP A 71 -8.27 -17.82 27.06
CA ASP A 71 -9.28 -16.76 26.95
C ASP A 71 -10.08 -16.82 25.63
N LEU A 72 -9.81 -17.79 24.74
CA LEU A 72 -10.37 -17.79 23.39
C LEU A 72 -11.88 -17.71 23.32
N LEU A 73 -12.59 -18.38 24.24
CA LEU A 73 -14.05 -18.38 24.24
C LEU A 73 -14.63 -16.97 24.38
N ARG A 74 -13.92 -16.05 25.03
CA ARG A 74 -14.31 -14.64 25.17
C ARG A 74 -14.27 -13.87 23.85
N LEU A 75 -13.50 -14.36 22.88
CA LEU A 75 -13.34 -13.76 21.56
C LEU A 75 -14.35 -14.27 20.53
N SER A 76 -15.11 -15.32 20.86
CA SER A 76 -16.04 -15.97 19.92
C SER A 76 -17.04 -15.01 19.27
N ALA A 77 -17.54 -14.04 20.04
CA ALA A 77 -18.48 -13.03 19.56
C ALA A 77 -17.81 -11.85 18.83
N LEU A 78 -16.49 -11.72 18.94
CA LEU A 78 -15.71 -10.60 18.37
C LEU A 78 -15.01 -10.99 17.07
N LEU A 79 -14.90 -12.30 16.79
CA LEU A 79 -14.24 -12.82 15.60
C LEU A 79 -15.29 -13.19 14.54
N PRO A 80 -15.02 -12.93 13.25
CA PRO A 80 -15.86 -13.43 12.17
C PRO A 80 -16.05 -14.96 12.28
N PRO A 81 -17.25 -15.50 11.99
CA PRO A 81 -17.52 -16.94 12.10
C PRO A 81 -16.51 -17.82 11.37
N GLU A 82 -15.98 -17.35 10.24
CA GLU A 82 -14.95 -18.03 9.44
C GLU A 82 -13.64 -18.16 10.21
N VAL A 83 -13.19 -17.08 10.87
CA VAL A 83 -11.98 -17.09 11.71
C VAL A 83 -12.20 -17.98 12.94
N TRP A 84 -13.38 -17.90 13.56
CA TRP A 84 -13.71 -18.69 14.74
C TRP A 84 -13.74 -20.20 14.47
N ARG A 85 -14.27 -20.60 13.31
CA ARG A 85 -14.30 -22.01 12.87
C ARG A 85 -12.90 -22.61 12.74
N HIS A 86 -11.92 -21.78 12.36
CA HIS A 86 -10.53 -22.17 12.18
C HIS A 86 -9.61 -21.67 13.30
N ARG A 87 -10.16 -21.36 14.48
CA ARG A 87 -9.40 -20.75 15.60
C ARG A 87 -8.14 -21.52 15.99
N ASP A 88 -8.14 -22.85 15.95
CA ASP A 88 -6.93 -23.63 16.32
C ASP A 88 -5.74 -23.43 15.35
N VAL A 89 -5.98 -22.86 14.16
CA VAL A 89 -4.93 -22.46 13.21
C VAL A 89 -4.33 -21.10 13.59
N PHE A 90 -5.16 -20.18 14.07
CA PHE A 90 -4.77 -18.81 14.39
C PHE A 90 -4.28 -18.65 15.83
N PHE A 91 -4.72 -19.54 16.73
CA PHE A 91 -4.51 -19.43 18.15
C PHE A 91 -3.87 -20.70 18.72
N HIS A 92 -2.61 -20.60 19.17
CA HIS A 92 -1.79 -21.72 19.65
C HIS A 92 -1.26 -21.50 21.07
N ASP A 93 -0.77 -22.56 21.71
CA ASP A 93 -0.16 -22.47 23.05
C ASP A 93 1.04 -21.51 23.03
N GLY A 94 1.17 -20.72 24.08
CA GLY A 94 2.21 -19.69 24.20
C GLY A 94 1.94 -18.40 23.42
N MET A 95 0.84 -18.29 22.65
CA MET A 95 0.48 -17.03 22.00
C MET A 95 0.10 -15.95 23.01
N ARG A 96 0.31 -14.69 22.62
CA ARG A 96 -0.11 -13.52 23.40
C ARG A 96 -0.73 -12.50 22.47
N MET A 97 -1.97 -12.10 22.76
CA MET A 97 -2.65 -11.02 22.05
C MET A 97 -2.94 -9.88 23.03
N VAL A 98 -2.51 -8.67 22.70
CA VAL A 98 -2.78 -7.48 23.53
C VAL A 98 -3.86 -6.66 22.85
N ILE A 99 -4.95 -6.36 23.57
CA ILE A 99 -5.97 -5.45 23.05
C ILE A 99 -5.40 -4.03 23.05
N GLY A 100 -5.22 -3.48 21.85
CA GLY A 100 -4.74 -2.11 21.67
C GLY A 100 -5.79 -1.07 22.06
N ALA A 101 -5.37 0.20 22.09
CA ALA A 101 -6.28 1.29 22.33
C ALA A 101 -7.31 1.49 21.21
N CYS A 102 -8.55 1.81 21.59
CA CYS A 102 -9.59 2.25 20.68
C CYS A 102 -9.17 3.56 20.02
N HIS A 103 -9.37 3.66 18.70
CA HIS A 103 -9.12 4.88 17.92
C HIS A 103 -7.75 5.52 18.15
N ARG A 104 -6.69 4.71 18.19
CA ARG A 104 -5.32 5.23 18.32
C ARG A 104 -4.91 6.03 17.07
N ARG A 105 -4.43 7.25 17.25
CA ARG A 105 -3.76 8.02 16.20
C ARG A 105 -2.28 7.64 16.23
N TYR A 106 -1.78 7.23 15.07
CA TYR A 106 -0.37 6.96 14.90
C TYR A 106 0.27 8.23 14.35
N PRO A 107 0.94 9.05 15.18
CA PRO A 107 1.56 10.27 14.68
C PRO A 107 2.63 9.92 13.66
N GLN A 108 2.75 10.74 12.63
CA GLN A 108 3.86 10.63 11.69
C GLN A 108 5.18 10.91 12.43
N PRO A 109 6.31 10.30 12.06
CA PRO A 109 7.59 10.63 12.67
C PRO A 109 7.94 12.10 12.50
N GLY A 110 8.61 12.69 13.50
CA GLY A 110 8.93 14.12 13.50
C GLY A 110 9.74 14.58 12.28
N ALA A 111 10.60 13.73 11.71
CA ALA A 111 11.30 14.04 10.46
C ALA A 111 10.34 14.24 9.28
N TYR A 112 9.30 13.41 9.19
CA TYR A 112 8.28 13.52 8.14
C TYR A 112 7.42 14.77 8.32
N GLN A 113 7.06 15.11 9.56
CA GLN A 113 6.33 16.35 9.87
C GLN A 113 7.15 17.58 9.49
N ARG A 114 8.41 17.67 9.94
CA ARG A 114 9.31 18.79 9.59
C ARG A 114 9.54 18.91 8.09
N ALA A 115 9.69 17.80 7.37
CA ALA A 115 9.82 17.84 5.91
C ALA A 115 8.53 18.37 5.24
N THR A 116 7.37 17.94 5.74
CA THR A 116 6.06 18.43 5.26
C THR A 116 5.95 19.94 5.43
N GLU A 117 6.30 20.47 6.62
CA GLU A 117 6.29 21.91 6.90
C GLU A 117 7.28 22.67 6.00
N ARG A 118 8.52 22.16 5.90
CA ARG A 118 9.61 22.78 5.12
C ARG A 118 9.30 22.88 3.62
N PHE A 119 8.62 21.89 3.05
CA PHE A 119 8.34 21.80 1.61
C PHE A 119 6.88 22.08 1.25
N ALA A 120 6.07 22.53 2.21
CA ALA A 120 4.67 22.90 1.98
C ALA A 120 4.55 23.92 0.82
N GLY A 121 3.58 23.70 -0.07
CA GLY A 121 3.28 24.58 -1.20
C GLY A 121 4.25 24.51 -2.39
N ARG A 122 5.34 23.73 -2.31
CA ARG A 122 6.26 23.54 -3.45
C ARG A 122 5.73 22.55 -4.49
N ALA A 123 5.06 21.50 -4.03
CA ALA A 123 4.44 20.50 -4.90
C ALA A 123 3.26 21.10 -5.67
N ARG A 124 3.15 20.75 -6.95
CA ARG A 124 2.09 21.19 -7.86
C ARG A 124 1.62 20.02 -8.72
N LEU A 125 0.39 20.12 -9.22
CA LEU A 125 -0.13 19.23 -10.24
C LEU A 125 -0.04 19.93 -11.61
N ASP A 126 0.35 19.19 -12.63
CA ASP A 126 0.23 19.65 -14.02
C ASP A 126 -1.17 19.36 -14.59
N GLY A 127 -1.38 19.62 -15.89
CA GLY A 127 -2.66 19.43 -16.56
C GLY A 127 -3.15 17.97 -16.61
N ASP A 128 -2.24 17.01 -16.43
CA ASP A 128 -2.53 15.57 -16.41
C ASP A 128 -2.54 15.01 -14.98
N ALA A 129 -2.55 15.89 -13.98
CA ALA A 129 -2.48 15.58 -12.55
C ALA A 129 -1.19 14.85 -12.11
N ASN A 130 -0.09 15.00 -12.86
CA ASN A 130 1.23 14.52 -12.42
C ASN A 130 1.81 15.45 -11.36
N LEU A 131 2.56 14.86 -10.43
CA LEU A 131 3.20 15.61 -9.35
C LEU A 131 4.52 16.23 -9.83
N ALA A 132 4.63 17.55 -9.72
CA ALA A 132 5.84 18.32 -10.00
C ALA A 132 6.33 19.07 -8.75
N GLY A 133 7.64 19.32 -8.65
CA GLY A 133 8.24 20.14 -7.58
C GLY A 133 8.19 19.51 -6.18
N TYR A 134 7.89 18.21 -6.07
CA TYR A 134 7.85 17.49 -4.81
C TYR A 134 9.26 17.08 -4.33
N THR A 135 9.48 17.11 -3.01
CA THR A 135 10.78 16.82 -2.39
C THR A 135 10.70 15.80 -1.27
N ALA A 136 9.90 16.04 -0.23
CA ALA A 136 9.72 15.11 0.89
C ALA A 136 8.49 15.51 1.72
N GLY A 137 8.06 14.62 2.62
CA GLY A 137 6.89 14.85 3.47
C GLY A 137 5.58 14.70 2.71
N LEU A 138 4.50 15.29 3.22
CA LEU A 138 3.20 15.30 2.56
C LEU A 138 3.20 16.36 1.44
N PRO A 139 2.93 15.99 0.17
CA PRO A 139 2.96 16.95 -0.94
C PRO A 139 1.98 18.12 -0.75
N PHE A 140 0.77 17.81 -0.30
CA PHE A 140 -0.31 18.78 -0.11
C PHE A 140 -0.84 18.67 1.32
N PRO A 141 -0.42 19.53 2.28
CA PRO A 141 -0.99 19.51 3.63
C PRO A 141 -2.53 19.48 3.59
N ALA A 142 -3.16 18.61 4.39
CA ALA A 142 -4.61 18.39 4.34
C ALA A 142 -5.43 19.70 4.45
N GLN A 143 -4.96 20.60 5.31
CA GLN A 143 -5.53 21.93 5.54
C GLN A 143 -5.39 22.90 4.36
N SER A 144 -4.53 22.60 3.38
CA SER A 144 -4.33 23.40 2.17
C SER A 144 -5.11 22.90 0.95
N ILE A 145 -5.79 21.75 1.06
CA ILE A 145 -6.59 21.20 -0.02
C ILE A 145 -7.99 21.81 0.06
N ASP A 146 -8.29 22.71 -0.87
CA ASP A 146 -9.66 23.17 -1.09
C ASP A 146 -10.50 22.02 -1.67
N LEU A 147 -11.50 21.55 -0.93
CA LEU A 147 -12.37 20.45 -1.34
C LEU A 147 -13.27 20.81 -2.53
N ALA A 148 -13.46 22.10 -2.83
CA ALA A 148 -14.21 22.56 -4.00
C ALA A 148 -13.35 22.62 -5.27
N ALA A 149 -12.02 22.55 -5.15
CA ALA A 149 -11.13 22.55 -6.30
C ALA A 149 -11.29 21.27 -7.13
N SER A 150 -11.29 21.41 -8.46
CA SER A 150 -11.43 20.27 -9.37
C SER A 150 -10.29 19.25 -9.26
N ASP A 151 -9.14 19.65 -8.72
CA ASP A 151 -7.95 18.80 -8.53
C ASP A 151 -7.81 18.24 -7.09
N ALA A 152 -8.76 18.51 -6.19
CA ALA A 152 -8.69 18.12 -4.77
C ALA A 152 -8.51 16.61 -4.59
N GLY A 153 -9.24 15.81 -5.39
CA GLY A 153 -9.13 14.34 -5.37
C GLY A 153 -7.74 13.85 -5.77
N ALA A 154 -7.11 14.48 -6.77
CA ALA A 154 -5.76 14.13 -7.19
C ALA A 154 -4.71 14.48 -6.11
N ARG A 155 -4.87 15.63 -5.43
CA ARG A 155 -4.01 16.01 -4.29
C ARG A 155 -4.10 14.98 -3.16
N TRP A 156 -5.30 14.53 -2.83
CA TRP A 156 -5.50 13.46 -1.84
C TRP A 156 -4.92 12.12 -2.29
N ALA A 157 -5.03 11.77 -3.58
CA ALA A 157 -4.43 10.56 -4.13
C ALA A 157 -2.90 10.59 -4.00
N TRP A 158 -2.25 11.71 -4.32
CA TRP A 158 -0.81 11.89 -4.13
C TRP A 158 -0.39 11.86 -2.66
N ASN A 159 -1.16 12.48 -1.77
CA ASN A 159 -0.94 12.36 -0.33
C ASN A 159 -1.04 10.92 0.16
N CYS A 160 -2.01 10.15 -0.32
CA CYS A 160 -2.16 8.74 0.01
C CYS A 160 -0.96 7.94 -0.50
N GLU A 161 -0.55 8.17 -1.75
CA GLU A 161 0.59 7.47 -2.34
C GLU A 161 1.89 7.77 -1.58
N LEU A 162 2.14 9.04 -1.27
CA LEU A 162 3.38 9.51 -0.64
C LEU A 162 3.30 9.60 0.88
N ARG A 163 2.25 9.06 1.51
CA ARG A 163 2.11 9.01 2.96
C ARG A 163 3.31 8.32 3.61
N HIS A 164 3.59 8.67 4.87
CA HIS A 164 4.62 7.98 5.62
C HIS A 164 4.32 6.46 5.73
N ARG A 165 5.24 5.62 5.23
CA ARG A 165 5.14 4.14 5.27
C ARG A 165 6.21 3.49 6.18
N GLY A 166 6.83 4.25 7.10
CA GLY A 166 7.93 3.73 7.93
C GLY A 166 9.20 3.46 7.11
N ALA A 167 9.93 2.40 7.48
CA ALA A 167 11.04 1.85 6.70
C ALA A 167 10.60 1.20 5.35
N GLY A 168 9.30 1.26 5.05
CA GLY A 168 8.65 0.61 3.94
C GLY A 168 8.13 -0.78 4.31
N PRO A 169 7.15 -1.32 3.56
CA PRO A 169 6.51 -2.57 3.92
C PRO A 169 7.47 -3.74 3.70
N GLY A 170 7.29 -4.78 4.51
CA GLY A 170 7.96 -6.05 4.34
C GLY A 170 7.12 -7.15 4.95
N GLY A 171 7.41 -8.39 4.57
CA GLY A 171 6.65 -9.52 5.08
C GLY A 171 7.01 -10.82 4.41
N ARG A 172 6.12 -11.80 4.57
CA ARG A 172 6.19 -13.08 3.87
C ARG A 172 5.22 -13.06 2.71
N PHE A 173 5.55 -13.77 1.63
CA PHE A 173 4.64 -13.97 0.50
C PHE A 173 4.44 -15.44 0.22
N ARG A 174 3.32 -15.74 -0.43
CA ARG A 174 3.00 -17.01 -1.07
C ARG A 174 2.37 -16.68 -2.42
N ILE A 175 3.01 -17.08 -3.51
CA ILE A 175 2.53 -16.90 -4.88
C ILE A 175 2.23 -18.27 -5.44
N THR A 176 1.06 -18.44 -6.07
CA THR A 176 0.72 -19.66 -6.80
C THR A 176 0.66 -19.31 -8.28
N ASP A 177 1.64 -19.77 -9.03
CA ASP A 177 1.69 -19.63 -10.49
C ASP A 177 0.90 -20.78 -11.13
N LEU A 178 -0.04 -20.43 -12.00
CA LEU A 178 -0.84 -21.36 -12.79
C LEU A 178 -0.37 -21.29 -14.24
N PRO A 179 0.59 -22.13 -14.66
CA PRO A 179 1.06 -22.13 -16.04
C PRO A 179 -0.09 -22.49 -16.99
N GLY A 180 -0.33 -21.65 -18.01
CA GLY A 180 -1.36 -21.93 -19.01
C GLY A 180 -1.06 -23.19 -19.82
N GLY A 181 -2.05 -24.06 -20.02
CA GLY A 181 -2.04 -25.12 -21.04
C GLY A 181 -1.93 -26.55 -20.52
N ALA A 182 -0.92 -26.88 -19.69
CA ALA A 182 -0.71 -28.27 -19.24
C ALA A 182 0.23 -28.42 -18.01
N GLY A 183 0.55 -27.35 -17.28
CA GLY A 183 1.46 -27.44 -16.13
C GLY A 183 0.72 -27.50 -14.79
N ASP A 184 1.33 -28.14 -13.81
CA ASP A 184 0.84 -28.13 -12.43
C ASP A 184 1.00 -26.74 -11.81
N ALA A 185 0.12 -26.41 -10.86
CA ALA A 185 0.23 -25.20 -10.06
C ALA A 185 1.53 -25.23 -9.25
N GLN A 186 2.37 -24.20 -9.40
CA GLN A 186 3.60 -24.07 -8.63
C GLN A 186 3.39 -23.02 -7.54
N THR A 187 3.59 -23.40 -6.27
CA THR A 187 3.58 -22.44 -5.16
C THR A 187 5.01 -22.05 -4.78
N SER A 188 5.29 -20.75 -4.82
CA SER A 188 6.50 -20.11 -4.31
C SER A 188 6.22 -19.39 -2.99
N GLN A 189 7.13 -19.50 -2.04
CA GLN A 189 7.06 -18.79 -0.76
C GLN A 189 8.37 -18.08 -0.46
N GLY A 190 8.29 -16.99 0.29
CA GLY A 190 9.49 -16.25 0.67
C GLY A 190 9.22 -15.07 1.58
N SER A 191 10.23 -14.22 1.70
CA SER A 191 10.14 -12.89 2.30
C SER A 191 10.33 -11.81 1.27
N TRP A 192 9.73 -10.65 1.51
CA TRP A 192 9.92 -9.47 0.69
C TRP A 192 10.06 -8.22 1.55
N PHE A 193 10.64 -7.18 0.96
CA PHE A 193 10.74 -5.84 1.51
C PHE A 193 10.56 -4.82 0.38
N GLN A 194 10.19 -3.61 0.74
CA GLN A 194 10.22 -2.44 -0.12
C GLN A 194 10.78 -1.27 0.68
N VAL A 195 11.75 -0.56 0.11
CA VAL A 195 12.39 0.62 0.70
C VAL A 195 12.23 1.78 -0.28
N LEU A 196 11.74 2.91 0.22
CA LEU A 196 11.75 4.17 -0.52
C LEU A 196 13.19 4.70 -0.56
N THR A 197 13.70 4.99 -1.75
CA THR A 197 15.05 5.54 -1.96
C THR A 197 15.04 7.00 -2.38
N ALA A 198 13.90 7.46 -2.90
CA ALA A 198 13.60 8.88 -3.14
C ALA A 198 12.66 9.44 -2.07
N TYR A 199 12.63 10.78 -1.98
CA TYR A 199 11.68 11.54 -1.17
C TYR A 199 11.65 11.21 0.33
N ARG A 200 12.74 10.63 0.83
CA ARG A 200 12.91 10.24 2.22
C ARG A 200 13.03 11.47 3.11
N ALA A 201 12.07 11.67 4.01
CA ALA A 201 12.04 12.83 4.91
C ALA A 201 13.17 12.86 5.95
N ASP A 202 13.82 11.73 6.22
CA ASP A 202 14.86 11.57 7.24
C ASP A 202 16.28 11.84 6.73
N ILE A 203 16.48 11.94 5.41
CA ILE A 203 17.80 12.21 4.81
C ILE A 203 17.93 13.62 4.22
N VAL A 204 16.88 14.44 4.29
CA VAL A 204 16.92 15.79 3.73
C VAL A 204 17.64 16.74 4.70
N SER A 205 18.96 16.80 4.59
CA SER A 205 19.79 17.78 5.31
C SER A 205 19.72 19.18 4.66
N ASP A 206 20.22 20.20 5.35
CA ASP A 206 20.41 21.54 4.76
C ASP A 206 21.58 21.52 3.78
N GLY A 207 21.27 21.47 2.47
CA GLY A 207 22.26 21.60 1.40
C GLY A 207 22.37 20.36 0.50
N ASP A 208 21.88 19.21 0.94
CA ASP A 208 21.77 18.05 0.06
C ASP A 208 20.68 18.31 -0.98
N ARG A 209 21.06 18.25 -2.26
CA ARG A 209 20.08 18.12 -3.33
C ARG A 209 19.16 16.96 -2.96
N PRO A 210 17.83 17.10 -3.08
CA PRO A 210 16.92 15.98 -2.95
C PRO A 210 17.03 15.10 -4.21
N GLY A 211 18.22 14.58 -4.45
CA GLY A 211 18.46 13.48 -5.35
C GLY A 211 18.35 12.24 -4.49
N ALA A 212 17.39 11.37 -4.81
CA ALA A 212 17.37 10.02 -4.32
C ALA A 212 18.78 9.43 -4.25
N ALA A 213 19.06 8.60 -3.24
CA ALA A 213 20.38 7.96 -3.10
C ALA A 213 20.80 7.12 -4.34
N GLY A 214 19.90 6.97 -5.33
CA GLY A 214 20.17 6.57 -6.71
C GLY A 214 19.01 6.98 -7.62
N PRO A 215 19.01 6.59 -8.92
CA PRO A 215 17.94 6.94 -9.86
C PRO A 215 16.59 6.28 -9.54
N ALA A 216 16.49 5.49 -8.46
CA ALA A 216 15.28 4.76 -8.10
C ALA A 216 14.41 5.53 -7.11
N ALA A 217 13.10 5.58 -7.37
CA ALA A 217 12.07 6.01 -6.43
C ALA A 217 11.96 5.03 -5.25
N TRP A 218 12.02 3.73 -5.54
CA TRP A 218 12.04 2.67 -4.55
C TRP A 218 12.76 1.42 -5.04
N VAL A 219 13.20 0.62 -4.08
CA VAL A 219 13.75 -0.73 -4.27
C VAL A 219 12.87 -1.70 -3.51
N ALA A 220 12.36 -2.72 -4.18
CA ALA A 220 11.74 -3.88 -3.55
C ALA A 220 12.61 -5.09 -3.81
N GLY A 221 12.57 -6.05 -2.92
CA GLY A 221 13.31 -7.28 -3.09
C GLY A 221 12.86 -8.33 -2.11
N GLY A 222 13.51 -9.47 -2.14
CA GLY A 222 13.12 -10.58 -1.30
C GLY A 222 13.96 -11.80 -1.51
N ARG A 223 13.59 -12.87 -0.82
CA ARG A 223 14.25 -14.16 -0.90
C ARG A 223 13.22 -15.27 -0.89
N PHE A 224 13.37 -16.24 -1.77
CA PHE A 224 12.55 -17.44 -1.78
C PHE A 224 13.01 -18.42 -0.70
N THR A 225 12.05 -19.00 0.02
CA THR A 225 12.25 -20.12 0.95
C THR A 225 11.76 -21.44 0.34
N GLU A 226 10.79 -21.36 -0.56
CA GLU A 226 10.26 -22.48 -1.34
C GLU A 226 9.91 -22.00 -2.76
N PRO A 227 9.94 -22.90 -3.77
CA PRO A 227 10.34 -24.32 -3.71
C PRO A 227 11.85 -24.55 -3.52
N ALA A 228 12.29 -25.80 -3.42
CA ALA A 228 13.68 -26.16 -3.08
C ALA A 228 14.71 -25.69 -4.13
N ASP A 229 14.32 -25.68 -5.41
CA ASP A 229 15.07 -25.18 -6.55
C ASP A 229 15.17 -23.65 -6.60
N ALA A 230 14.19 -22.93 -6.04
CA ALA A 230 14.24 -21.49 -5.87
C ALA A 230 14.79 -21.06 -4.50
N ARG A 231 14.95 -21.99 -3.56
CA ARG A 231 15.32 -21.68 -2.18
C ARG A 231 16.65 -20.96 -2.14
N GLY A 232 16.64 -19.81 -1.47
CA GLY A 232 17.83 -19.01 -1.27
C GLY A 232 18.08 -17.98 -2.37
N VAL A 233 17.40 -18.09 -3.53
CA VAL A 233 17.44 -17.09 -4.60
C VAL A 233 16.85 -15.79 -4.08
N ALA A 234 17.59 -14.70 -4.30
CA ALA A 234 17.13 -13.35 -4.03
C ALA A 234 16.63 -12.69 -5.31
N TRP A 235 15.67 -11.80 -5.19
CA TRP A 235 15.18 -10.99 -6.29
C TRP A 235 15.15 -9.53 -5.88
N GLN A 236 15.23 -8.65 -6.88
CA GLN A 236 15.15 -7.20 -6.70
C GLN A 236 14.38 -6.58 -7.86
N GLN A 237 13.53 -5.62 -7.54
CA GLN A 237 12.86 -4.73 -8.48
C GLN A 237 13.15 -3.29 -8.08
N THR A 238 13.44 -2.45 -9.05
CA THR A 238 13.62 -1.02 -8.85
C THR A 238 12.66 -0.26 -9.73
N ARG A 239 12.05 0.81 -9.21
CA ARG A 239 11.33 1.78 -10.03
C ARG A 239 12.17 3.03 -10.14
N ALA A 240 12.51 3.45 -11.36
CA ALA A 240 13.20 4.72 -11.59
C ALA A 240 12.33 5.91 -11.19
N LEU A 241 12.97 7.02 -10.84
CA LEU A 241 12.34 8.34 -10.86
C LEU A 241 11.96 8.66 -12.32
N ALA A 242 10.73 9.12 -12.52
CA ALA A 242 10.25 9.59 -13.81
C ALA A 242 10.77 11.00 -14.12
#